data_AF-A0A382NL64-F1
#
_entry.id   AF-A0A382NL64-F1
#
_cell.length_a   1.000
_cell.length_b   1.000
_cell.length_c   1.000
_cell.angle_alpha   90.00
_cell.angle_beta   90.00
_cell.angle_gamma   90.00
#
_symmetry.space_group_name_H-M   'P 1'
#
loop_
_entity.id
_entity.type
_entity.pdbx_description
1 polymer ?
#
loop_
_entity_poly.entity_id
_entity_poly.type
_entity_poly.pdbx_seq_one_letter_code
_entity_poly.pdbx_strand_id
1 'polypeptide(L)'
;MFRLTHMMGWDDTVWNHITARTPGTDHTFFMHRFGLVYEEVKASNLIKVDENGKVLEGPPDVNTAGFIIHSAVHLNHPKNKFVFHAHPPKAIAATALKDGIPYLVQ
;
A
#
# COMPACT_ATOMS: atom_id res chain seq x y z
N MET A 1 -7.12 -1.41 -7.62
CA MET A 1 -6.86 -1.84 -6.23
C MET A 1 -7.52 -0.90 -5.24
N PHE A 2 -7.10 0.36 -5.08
CA PHE A 2 -7.68 1.31 -4.10
C PHE A 2 -9.22 1.30 -4.00
N ARG A 3 -9.94 1.60 -5.08
CA ARG A 3 -11.42 1.58 -5.07
C ARG A 3 -12.04 0.21 -4.78
N LEU A 4 -11.41 -0.89 -5.21
CA LEU A 4 -11.88 -2.24 -4.89
C LEU A 4 -11.71 -2.52 -3.40
N THR A 5 -10.58 -2.11 -2.80
CA THR A 5 -10.34 -2.20 -1.36
C THR A 5 -11.41 -1.43 -0.58
N HIS A 6 -11.78 -0.23 -1.04
CA HIS A 6 -12.89 0.53 -0.46
C HIS A 6 -14.24 -0.20 -0.57
N MET A 7 -14.59 -0.69 -1.77
CA MET A 7 -15.84 -1.44 -1.98
C MET A 7 -15.96 -2.70 -1.10
N MET A 8 -14.82 -3.29 -0.72
CA MET A 8 -14.76 -4.46 0.16
C MET A 8 -14.74 -4.09 1.66
N GLY A 9 -14.69 -2.79 2.00
CA GLY A 9 -14.59 -2.31 3.39
C GLY A 9 -13.26 -2.68 4.06
N TRP A 10 -12.17 -2.67 3.29
CA TRP A 10 -10.83 -3.06 3.75
C TRP A 10 -9.91 -1.86 3.98
N ASP A 11 -10.35 -0.67 3.58
CA ASP A 11 -9.67 0.59 3.82
C ASP A 11 -9.99 1.13 5.23
N ASP A 12 -9.08 1.91 5.74
CA ASP A 12 -9.16 2.64 6.99
C ASP A 12 -8.81 4.09 6.71
N THR A 13 -9.86 4.86 6.42
CA THR A 13 -9.81 6.29 6.14
C THR A 13 -8.72 6.64 5.12
N VAL A 14 -7.62 7.25 5.56
CA VAL A 14 -6.49 7.69 4.73
C VAL A 14 -5.18 6.95 5.05
N TRP A 15 -5.22 5.96 5.96
CA TRP A 15 -4.02 5.38 6.57
C TRP A 15 -3.44 4.19 5.81
N ASN A 16 -4.25 3.45 5.06
CA ASN A 16 -3.74 2.31 4.30
C ASN A 16 -2.86 2.73 3.13
N HIS A 17 -2.04 1.81 2.66
CA HIS A 17 -1.14 2.07 1.53
C HIS A 17 -0.99 0.84 0.62
N ILE A 18 -1.08 1.09 -0.68
CA ILE A 18 -0.80 0.13 -1.75
C ILE A 18 0.29 0.75 -2.61
N THR A 19 1.36 0.01 -2.88
CA THR A 19 2.41 0.47 -3.79
C THR A 19 2.58 -0.50 -4.95
N ALA A 20 2.95 0.05 -6.10
CA ALA A 20 3.27 -0.71 -7.30
C ALA A 20 4.66 -0.32 -7.78
N ARG A 21 5.53 -1.28 -8.09
CA ARG A 21 6.81 -1.01 -8.77
C ARG A 21 6.53 -0.40 -10.13
N THR A 22 7.17 0.74 -10.39
CA THR A 22 7.08 1.36 -11.72
C THR A 22 7.77 0.48 -12.76
N PRO A 23 7.23 0.36 -13.99
CA PRO A 23 7.89 -0.42 -15.04
C PRO A 23 9.27 0.13 -15.41
N GLY A 24 10.23 -0.77 -15.66
CA GLY A 24 11.57 -0.39 -16.16
C GLY A 24 12.58 0.05 -15.10
N THR A 25 12.26 -0.08 -13.81
CA THR A 25 13.17 0.29 -12.71
C THR A 25 12.90 -0.55 -11.46
N ASP A 26 13.95 -0.75 -10.68
CA ASP A 26 13.92 -1.50 -9.43
C ASP A 26 13.75 -0.60 -8.19
N HIS A 27 13.75 0.72 -8.38
CA HIS A 27 13.90 1.68 -7.29
C HIS A 27 12.81 2.74 -7.23
N THR A 28 11.83 2.74 -8.14
CA THR A 28 10.71 3.69 -8.07
C THR A 28 9.35 3.02 -8.03
N PHE A 29 8.42 3.64 -7.31
CA PHE A 29 7.13 3.04 -6.95
C PHE A 29 6.00 4.05 -7.11
N PHE A 30 4.84 3.59 -7.58
CA PHE A 30 3.59 4.33 -7.53
C PHE A 30 2.89 4.10 -6.20
N MET A 31 2.29 5.15 -5.64
CA MET A 31 1.35 5.05 -4.53
C MET A 31 0.31 6.18 -4.60
N HIS A 32 -0.77 6.06 -3.82
CA HIS A 32 -1.72 7.17 -3.68
C HIS A 32 -1.08 8.34 -2.93
N ARG A 33 -1.55 9.54 -3.26
CA ARG A 33 -1.28 10.76 -2.51
C ARG A 33 -1.91 10.66 -1.11
N PHE A 34 -1.13 10.93 -0.07
CA PHE A 34 -1.63 10.88 1.30
C PHE A 34 -2.72 11.94 1.54
N GLY A 35 -3.69 11.61 2.39
CA GLY A 35 -4.86 12.46 2.68
C GLY A 35 -6.06 12.24 1.75
N LEU A 36 -5.91 11.44 0.69
CA LEU A 36 -7.06 10.96 -0.09
C LEU A 36 -7.68 9.72 0.56
N VAL A 37 -9.01 9.67 0.62
CA VAL A 37 -9.68 8.38 0.85
C VAL A 37 -9.61 7.52 -0.42
N TYR A 38 -9.70 6.20 -0.28
CA TYR A 38 -9.45 5.29 -1.40
C TYR A 38 -10.41 5.44 -2.58
N GLU A 39 -11.62 5.96 -2.36
CA GLU A 39 -12.59 6.28 -3.42
C GLU A 39 -12.11 7.41 -4.35
N GLU A 40 -11.36 8.38 -3.81
CA GLU A 40 -10.86 9.56 -4.52
C GLU A 40 -9.63 9.25 -5.38
N VAL A 41 -8.98 8.11 -5.15
CA VAL A 41 -7.76 7.72 -5.87
C VAL A 41 -8.07 7.39 -7.34
N LYS A 42 -7.35 8.03 -8.25
CA LYS A 42 -7.42 7.90 -9.71
C LYS A 42 -6.04 7.57 -10.25
N ALA A 43 -5.97 6.97 -11.43
CA ALA A 43 -4.68 6.76 -12.09
C ALA A 43 -3.90 8.08 -12.28
N SER A 44 -4.61 9.17 -12.56
CA SER A 44 -4.03 10.51 -12.79
C SER A 44 -3.56 11.24 -11.53
N ASN A 45 -3.89 10.76 -10.33
CA ASN A 45 -3.48 11.40 -9.08
C ASN A 45 -2.58 10.51 -8.19
N LEU A 46 -2.02 9.43 -8.76
CA LEU A 46 -0.94 8.70 -8.14
C LEU A 46 0.33 9.56 -8.11
N ILE A 47 1.12 9.38 -7.06
CA ILE A 47 2.47 9.92 -6.97
C ILE A 47 3.49 8.83 -7.29
N LYS A 48 4.66 9.25 -7.78
CA LYS A 48 5.83 8.38 -7.95
C LYS A 48 6.86 8.74 -6.90
N VAL A 49 7.38 7.74 -6.20
CA VAL A 49 8.41 7.89 -5.17
C VAL A 49 9.62 7.03 -5.48
N ASP A 50 10.80 7.43 -5.00
CA ASP A 50 11.99 6.58 -4.98
C ASP A 50 11.98 5.60 -3.79
N GLU A 51 13.01 4.78 -3.67
CA GLU A 51 13.16 3.77 -2.62
C GLU A 51 13.28 4.36 -1.20
N ASN A 52 13.60 5.65 -1.09
CA ASN A 52 13.70 6.39 0.16
C ASN A 52 12.40 7.15 0.50
N GLY A 53 11.38 7.05 -0.36
CA GLY A 53 10.10 7.74 -0.19
C GLY A 53 10.11 9.21 -0.63
N LYS A 54 11.15 9.66 -1.34
CA LYS A 54 11.15 10.99 -1.95
C LYS A 54 10.23 11.00 -3.15
N VAL A 55 9.32 11.97 -3.20
CA VAL A 55 8.43 12.16 -4.35
C VAL A 55 9.24 12.63 -5.56
N LEU A 56 9.12 11.89 -6.65
CA LEU A 56 9.72 12.16 -7.97
C LEU A 56 8.70 12.81 -8.92
N GLU A 57 7.42 12.42 -8.82
CA GLU A 57 6.33 12.96 -9.64
C GLU A 57 5.07 13.16 -8.79
N GLY A 58 4.44 14.33 -8.93
CA GLY A 58 3.24 14.74 -8.20
C GLY A 58 3.52 15.59 -6.95
N PRO A 59 2.48 15.95 -6.19
CA PRO A 59 2.62 16.73 -4.96
C PRO A 59 3.44 15.98 -3.89
N PRO A 60 4.18 16.67 -3.01
CA PRO A 60 5.02 16.08 -1.98
C PRO A 60 4.24 15.47 -0.78
N ASP A 61 3.02 14.97 -1.04
CA ASP A 61 2.09 14.46 -0.04
C ASP A 61 2.24 12.93 0.09
N VAL A 62 3.33 12.50 0.72
CA VAL A 62 3.64 11.07 0.96
C VAL A 62 3.50 10.73 2.45
N ASN A 63 2.89 9.59 2.76
CA ASN A 63 2.99 9.00 4.09
C ASN A 63 4.29 8.21 4.18
N THR A 64 5.39 8.88 4.53
CA THR A 64 6.73 8.26 4.61
C THR A 64 6.75 7.08 5.58
N ALA A 65 6.08 7.21 6.74
CA ALA A 65 6.01 6.13 7.72
C ALA A 65 5.34 4.87 7.15
N GLY A 66 4.22 5.04 6.44
CA GLY A 66 3.54 3.94 5.74
C GLY A 66 4.34 3.38 4.56
N PHE A 67 5.15 4.20 3.90
CA PHE A 67 5.96 3.76 2.77
C PHE A 67 7.20 2.93 3.17
N ILE A 68 7.76 3.14 4.37
CA ILE A 68 8.99 2.43 4.81
C ILE A 68 8.85 0.91 4.74
N ILE A 69 7.71 0.34 5.16
CA ILE A 69 7.50 -1.11 5.08
C ILE A 69 7.38 -1.57 3.62
N HIS A 70 6.82 -0.74 2.73
CA HIS A 70 6.70 -1.04 1.31
C HIS A 70 8.06 -1.03 0.61
N SER A 71 8.91 -0.03 0.87
CA SER A 71 10.24 0.03 0.27
C SER A 71 11.09 -1.15 0.73
N ALA A 72 11.06 -1.50 2.02
CA ALA A 72 11.76 -2.67 2.54
C ALA A 72 11.35 -3.97 1.81
N VAL A 73 10.05 -4.22 1.63
CA VAL A 73 9.55 -5.40 0.91
C VAL A 73 9.96 -5.36 -0.56
N HIS A 74 9.81 -4.23 -1.25
CA HIS A 74 10.18 -4.13 -2.66
C HIS A 74 11.68 -4.33 -2.91
N LEU A 75 12.54 -3.79 -2.05
CA LEU A 75 14.00 -3.91 -2.19
C LEU A 75 14.48 -5.34 -1.92
N ASN A 76 13.86 -6.05 -0.96
CA ASN A 76 14.21 -7.43 -0.63
C ASN A 76 13.52 -8.47 -1.52
N HIS A 77 12.44 -8.09 -2.22
CA HIS A 77 11.68 -8.96 -3.12
C HIS A 77 11.53 -8.31 -4.51
N PRO A 78 12.60 -8.22 -5.31
CA PRO A 78 12.60 -7.48 -6.59
C PRO A 78 11.60 -8.01 -7.63
N LYS A 79 11.22 -9.29 -7.52
CA LYS A 79 10.20 -9.89 -8.39
C LYS A 79 8.78 -9.42 -8.07
N ASN A 80 8.52 -8.97 -6.85
CA ASN A 80 7.21 -8.49 -6.43
C ASN A 80 6.92 -7.13 -7.08
N LYS A 81 5.78 -7.05 -7.75
CA LYS A 81 5.33 -5.83 -8.44
C LYS A 81 4.42 -4.97 -7.58
N PHE A 82 3.77 -5.55 -6.58
CA PHE A 82 2.84 -4.86 -5.70
C PHE A 82 3.09 -5.25 -4.25
N VAL A 83 2.88 -4.30 -3.35
CA VAL A 83 2.76 -4.54 -1.91
C VAL A 83 1.45 -3.92 -1.48
N PHE A 84 0.63 -4.69 -0.76
CA PHE A 84 -0.71 -4.30 -0.36
C PHE A 84 -0.85 -4.44 1.16
N HIS A 85 -1.05 -3.32 1.83
CA HIS A 85 -1.34 -3.25 3.25
C HIS A 85 -2.74 -2.66 3.45
N ALA A 86 -3.56 -3.34 4.25
CA ALA A 86 -4.97 -3.02 4.44
C ALA A 86 -5.39 -3.27 5.90
N HIS A 87 -6.48 -2.64 6.33
CA HIS A 87 -7.02 -2.74 7.70
C HIS A 87 -8.45 -3.34 7.76
N PRO A 88 -8.75 -4.50 7.12
CA PRO A 88 -10.05 -5.14 7.32
C PRO A 88 -10.24 -5.53 8.79
N PRO A 89 -11.38 -5.22 9.44
CA PRO A 89 -11.59 -5.51 10.87
C PRO A 89 -11.39 -6.99 11.24
N LYS A 90 -11.85 -7.91 10.37
CA LYS A 90 -11.68 -9.36 10.57
C LYS A 90 -10.21 -9.79 10.47
N ALA A 91 -9.44 -9.18 9.59
CA ALA A 91 -8.01 -9.48 9.45
C ALA A 91 -7.22 -8.98 10.67
N ILE A 92 -7.52 -7.77 11.14
CA ILE A 92 -6.92 -7.21 12.37
C ILE A 92 -7.24 -8.09 13.58
N ALA A 93 -8.49 -8.53 13.73
CA ALA A 93 -8.85 -9.45 14.81
C ALA A 93 -8.06 -10.77 14.73
N ALA A 94 -7.84 -11.28 13.52
CA ALA A 94 -7.09 -12.52 13.32
C ALA A 94 -5.59 -12.38 13.63
N THR A 95 -4.97 -11.20 13.46
CA THR A 95 -3.56 -10.99 13.83
C THR A 95 -3.34 -10.92 15.34
N ALA A 96 -4.40 -10.75 16.14
CA ALA A 96 -4.34 -10.75 17.61
C ALA A 96 -4.43 -12.16 18.23
N LEU A 97 -4.64 -13.20 17.41
CA LEU A 97 -4.66 -14.59 17.90
C LEU A 97 -3.26 -15.01 18.33
N LYS A 98 -3.14 -15.52 19.57
CA LYS A 98 -1.86 -15.95 20.17
C LYS A 98 -1.07 -16.91 19.26
N ASP A 99 -1.78 -17.86 18.65
CA ASP A 99 -1.18 -18.92 17.83
C ASP A 99 -1.30 -18.62 16.32
N GLY A 100 -1.65 -17.38 15.96
CA GLY A 100 -1.84 -16.96 14.57
C GLY A 100 -3.16 -17.43 13.95
N ILE A 101 -3.23 -17.41 12.62
CA ILE A 101 -4.44 -17.76 11.86
C ILE A 101 -4.47 -19.28 11.63
N PRO A 102 -5.42 -20.03 12.20
CA PRO A 102 -5.55 -21.47 11.97
C PRO A 102 -6.02 -21.78 10.53
N TYR A 103 -5.60 -22.93 10.00
CA TYR A 103 -6.04 -23.40 8.69
C TYR A 103 -7.43 -24.04 8.77
N LEU A 104 -8.48 -23.21 8.73
CA LEU A 104 -9.87 -23.64 8.96
C LEU A 104 -10.68 -23.85 7.67
N VAL A 105 -10.30 -23.16 6.60
CA VAL A 105 -11.03 -23.15 5.32
C VAL A 105 -10.03 -23.21 4.17
N GLN A 106 -10.51 -23.69 3.01
CA GLN A 106 -9.72 -23.85 1.78
C GLN A 106 -9.26 -22.51 1.20
#